data_AF-A0A6L7CKR0-F1
#
_entry.id   AF-A0A6L7CKR0-F1
#
_cell.length_a   1.000
_cell.length_b   1.000
_cell.length_c   1.000
_cell.angle_alpha   90.00
_cell.angle_beta   90.00
_cell.angle_gamma   90.00
#
_symmetry.space_group_name_H-M   'P 1'
#
loop_
_entity.id
_entity.type
_entity.pdbx_description
1 polymer ?
#
loop_
_entity_poly.entity_id
_entity_poly.type
_entity_poly.pdbx_seq_one_letter_code
_entity_poly.pdbx_strand_id
1 'polypeptide(L)' 'SSSRGEVLLERIAAQAKQSGLSKLFVLTTRSIHWFQERGFTPVDIDLLPESKKQLYNYQRKSKVLMADLG' A
#
# COMPACT_ATOMS: atom_id res chain seq x y z
N SER A 1 21.09 -6.02 0.58
CA SER A 1 20.25 -6.10 -0.65
C SER A 1 18.87 -5.44 -0.52
N SER A 2 18.59 -4.65 0.54
CA SER A 2 17.25 -4.06 0.81
C SER A 2 16.90 -2.80 0.01
N SER A 3 17.83 -2.23 -0.76
CA SER A 3 17.66 -0.90 -1.38
C SER A 3 16.72 -0.86 -2.59
N ARG A 4 16.48 -2.00 -3.26
CA ARG A 4 15.63 -2.02 -4.47
C ARG A 4 14.14 -1.82 -4.16
N GLY A 5 13.66 -2.37 -3.05
CA GLY A 5 12.27 -2.23 -2.63
C GLY A 5 11.94 -0.79 -2.22
N GLU A 6 12.90 -0.12 -1.58
CA GLU A 6 12.80 1.28 -1.19
C GLU A 6 12.75 2.22 -2.40
N VAL A 7 13.71 2.08 -3.33
CA VAL A 7 13.73 2.88 -4.57
C VAL A 7 12.45 2.67 -5.39
N LEU A 8 11.92 1.43 -5.44
CA LEU A 8 10.68 1.16 -6.14
C LEU A 8 9.49 1.85 -5.46
N LEU A 9 9.40 1.78 -4.14
CA LEU A 9 8.33 2.41 -3.37
C LEU A 9 8.35 3.93 -3.56
N GLU A 10 9.52 4.56 -3.45
CA GLU A 10 9.69 6.00 -3.64
C GLU A 10 9.24 6.44 -5.04
N ARG A 11 9.62 5.69 -6.08
CA ARG A 11 9.19 5.99 -7.46
C ARG A 11 7.68 5.88 -7.63
N ILE A 12 7.07 4.84 -7.06
CA ILE A 12 5.61 4.66 -7.13
C ILE A 12 4.90 5.79 -6.37
N ALA A 13 5.38 6.18 -5.20
CA ALA A 13 4.83 7.29 -4.43
C ALA A 13 4.95 8.62 -5.17
N ALA A 14 6.10 8.92 -5.76
CA ALA A 14 6.30 10.12 -6.56
C ALA A 14 5.36 10.15 -7.79
N GLN A 15 5.22 9.03 -8.49
CA GLN A 15 4.31 8.93 -9.63
C GLN A 15 2.84 9.10 -9.23
N ALA A 16 2.44 8.53 -8.09
CA ALA A 16 1.09 8.65 -7.58
C ALA A 16 0.77 10.11 -7.19
N LYS A 17 1.70 10.81 -6.51
CA LYS A 17 1.57 12.25 -6.23
C LYS A 17 1.41 13.08 -7.51
N GLN A 18 2.24 12.83 -8.51
CA GLN A 18 2.16 13.52 -9.81
C GLN A 18 0.83 13.25 -10.53
N SER A 19 0.22 12.10 -10.28
CA SER A 19 -1.10 11.73 -10.82
C SER A 19 -2.26 12.33 -10.00
N GLY A 20 -1.99 13.15 -8.97
CA GLY A 20 -3.01 13.73 -8.09
C GLY A 20 -3.63 12.74 -7.10
N LEU A 21 -2.99 11.59 -6.88
CA LEU A 21 -3.45 10.62 -5.88
C LEU A 21 -3.01 11.07 -4.48
N SER A 22 -3.93 11.00 -3.52
CA SER A 22 -3.67 11.35 -2.12
C SER A 22 -3.27 10.17 -1.25
N LYS A 23 -3.49 8.92 -1.71
CA LYS A 23 -3.31 7.72 -0.88
C LYS A 23 -2.72 6.56 -1.68
N LEU A 24 -1.87 5.78 -1.03
CA LEU A 24 -1.37 4.49 -1.53
C LEU A 24 -1.89 3.35 -0.67
N PHE A 25 -2.31 2.27 -1.33
CA PHE A 25 -2.69 1.02 -0.68
C PHE A 25 -1.71 -0.10 -1.07
N VAL A 26 -1.28 -0.87 -0.08
CA VAL A 26 -0.41 -2.03 -0.23
C VAL A 26 -1.11 -3.24 0.37
N LEU A 27 -1.14 -4.34 -0.38
CA LEU A 27 -1.68 -5.62 0.07
C LEU A 27 -0.51 -6.58 0.24
N THR A 28 -0.20 -6.97 1.46
CA THR A 28 0.92 -7.89 1.72
C THR A 28 0.60 -8.92 2.78
N THR A 29 1.11 -10.14 2.60
CA THR A 29 1.05 -11.22 3.59
C THR A 29 2.29 -11.27 4.48
N ARG A 30 3.38 -10.58 4.08
CA ARG A 30 4.67 -10.54 4.80
C ARG A 30 5.23 -9.10 4.83
N SER A 31 6.27 -8.85 5.62
CA SER A 31 6.98 -7.56 5.63
C SER A 31 6.12 -6.34 6.02
N ILE A 32 5.08 -6.53 6.83
CA ILE A 32 4.20 -5.46 7.33
C ILE A 32 5.02 -4.38 8.05
N HIS A 33 5.95 -4.79 8.92
CA HIS A 33 6.78 -3.89 9.71
C HIS A 33 7.59 -2.92 8.83
N TRP A 34 8.15 -3.42 7.71
CA TRP A 34 8.93 -2.59 6.78
C TRP A 34 8.13 -1.45 6.16
N PHE A 35 6.82 -1.68 5.92
CA PHE A 35 5.90 -0.66 5.44
C PHE A 35 5.49 0.29 6.59
N GLN A 36 5.28 -0.23 7.80
CA GLN A 36 4.94 0.59 8.96
C GLN A 36 6.03 1.61 9.29
N GLU A 37 7.30 1.21 9.23
CA GLU A 37 8.45 2.12 9.38
C GLU A 37 8.50 3.23 8.31
N ARG A 38 7.79 3.04 7.20
CA ARG A 38 7.70 4.00 6.08
C ARG A 38 6.38 4.78 6.07
N GLY A 39 5.66 4.78 7.20
CA GLY A 39 4.44 5.56 7.38
C GLY A 39 3.16 4.88 6.89
N PHE A 40 3.22 3.60 6.51
CA PHE A 40 1.99 2.86 6.20
C PHE A 40 1.30 2.40 7.48
N THR A 41 -0.02 2.56 7.52
CA THR A 41 -0.87 2.16 8.64
C THR A 41 -1.75 0.98 8.22
N PRO A 42 -1.95 -0.03 9.08
CA PRO A 42 -2.88 -1.10 8.78
C PRO A 42 -4.29 -0.54 8.71
N VAL A 43 -4.99 -0.86 7.62
CA VAL A 43 -6.37 -0.44 7.38
C VAL A 43 -7.24 -1.65 7.13
N ASP A 44 -8.53 -1.47 7.42
CA ASP A 44 -9.51 -2.47 7.03
C ASP A 44 -9.65 -2.51 5.49
N ILE A 45 -9.94 -3.69 4.96
CA ILE A 45 -10.33 -3.84 3.55
C ILE A 45 -11.53 -2.96 3.22
N ASP A 46 -12.35 -2.63 4.23
CA ASP A 46 -13.49 -1.76 4.06
C ASP A 46 -13.16 -0.32 3.64
N LEU A 47 -11.91 0.12 3.77
CA LEU A 47 -11.45 1.42 3.28
C LEU A 47 -10.99 1.39 1.81
N LEU A 48 -10.92 0.22 1.18
CA LEU A 48 -10.60 0.13 -0.25
C LEU A 48 -11.78 0.66 -1.09
N PRO A 49 -11.51 1.27 -2.25
CA PRO A 49 -12.56 1.57 -3.23
C PRO A 49 -13.34 0.29 -3.60
N GLU A 50 -14.65 0.39 -3.82
CA GLU A 50 -15.51 -0.77 -4.08
C GLU A 50 -15.00 -1.64 -5.24
N SER A 51 -14.48 -1.02 -6.30
CA SER A 51 -13.86 -1.69 -7.43
C SER A 51 -12.66 -2.56 -7.05
N LYS A 52 -11.90 -2.17 -6.01
CA LYS A 52 -10.77 -2.94 -5.46
C LYS A 52 -11.22 -3.97 -4.43
N LYS A 53 -12.30 -3.69 -3.67
CA LYS A 53 -12.91 -4.67 -2.74
C LYS A 53 -13.40 -5.90 -3.49
N GLN A 54 -14.08 -5.71 -4.63
CA GLN A 54 -14.61 -6.82 -5.44
C GLN A 54 -13.50 -7.70 -6.04
N LEU A 55 -12.33 -7.11 -6.32
CA LEU A 55 -11.17 -7.83 -6.84
C LEU A 55 -10.31 -8.47 -5.74
N TYR A 56 -10.60 -8.17 -4.47
CA TYR A 56 -9.79 -8.66 -3.37
C TYR A 56 -10.05 -10.14 -3.13
N ASN A 57 -8.99 -10.94 -3.28
CA ASN A 57 -9.07 -12.36 -3.02
C ASN A 57 -8.92 -12.66 -1.52
N TYR A 58 -10.07 -12.80 -0.84
CA TYR A 58 -10.17 -13.15 0.57
C TYR A 58 -9.46 -14.47 0.95
N GLN A 59 -9.20 -15.37 0.00
CA GLN A 59 -8.50 -16.63 0.26
C GLN A 59 -7.02 -16.41 0.59
N ARG A 60 -6.41 -15.32 0.12
CA ARG A 60 -5.00 -15.01 0.41
C ARG A 60 -4.76 -14.33 1.77
N LYS A 61 -5.81 -13.81 2.42
CA LYS A 61 -5.74 -13.11 3.71
C LYS A 61 -4.63 -12.03 3.79
N SER A 62 -4.36 -11.32 2.70
CA SER A 62 -3.33 -10.26 2.66
C SER A 62 -3.73 -9.09 3.56
N LYS A 63 -2.88 -8.63 4.46
CA LYS A 63 -3.18 -7.41 5.21
C LYS A 63 -3.13 -6.19 4.29
N VAL A 64 -4.07 -5.25 4.49
CA VAL A 64 -4.11 -3.99 3.76
C VAL A 64 -3.43 -2.92 4.60
N LEU A 65 -2.54 -2.18 3.96
CA LEU A 65 -1.77 -1.08 4.53
C LEU A 65 -2.02 0.17 3.68
N MET A 66 -2.13 1.33 4.31
CA MET A 66 -2.36 2.61 3.65
C MET A 66 -1.33 3.64 4.08
N ALA A 67 -0.75 4.35 3.12
CA ALA A 67 0.01 5.57 3.38
C ALA A 67 -0.71 6.76 2.75
N ASP A 68 -0.73 7.87 3.48
CA ASP A 68 -1.13 9.15 2.91
C ASP A 68 0.04 9.73 2.14
N LEU A 69 -0.23 10.25 0.94
CA LEU A 69 0.82 10.77 0.08
C LEU A 69 1.19 12.20 0.41
N GLY A 70 0.30 13.04 0.95
CA GLY A 70 0.62 14.45 1.24
C GLY A 70 0.92 15.31 0.01
#